data_AF-A0A523I8F1-F1
#
_entry.id   AF-A0A523I8F1-F1
#
_cell.length_a   1.000
_cell.length_b   1.000
_cell.length_c   1.000
_cell.angle_alpha   90.00
_cell.angle_beta   90.00
_cell.angle_gamma   90.00
#
_symmetry.space_group_name_H-M   'P 1'
#
loop_
_entity.id
_entity.type
_entity.pdbx_description
1 polymer ?
#
loop_
_entity_poly.entity_id
_entity_poly.type
_entity_poly.pdbx_seq_one_letter_code
_entity_poly.pdbx_strand_id
1 'polypeptide(L)'
;MKVSKFVLIGLILVFQVCMGCNRKQIDSEPDIVARIGERTITAREFQLNYEFGFAHLKKTPDKKLSYLECMINETLLSMEGYRLGLDKTERVQGLEARLLEELLVEELLRTQVSATITVTDEETRDAITRSKVRWRLRYWVEPDFDAADRVYQKMQRQGYANVVQELLTNNEVGFAPKDFETDYLTWLDVPPELLDAIKNLQIGEISNPIELNQVYFLIQVIDIRREAISEYDYQNTHARFKQILFHRKLKSETAHFVSEFMTPKNVVVKGEAFRTLANALAQWQQQNDKTRAFSEAIEKAGETEPALQKLQRHLGETLATFDGGRWSLQDFIDRIDPARLKTESAGKQRLRQHLKREIALTVRNHLLAKEAASGGLHKSPAVQNQLRAWRDKWVYEEMRRSYLTRNGVDPPSTELATQTQLLLEQKIALLKKMNTVRINETVLDTIAVTDFKKSRWANVFLFKNSNSRLAVPTVDPAWR
;
A
#
# COMPACT_ATOMS: atom_id res chain seq x y z
N MET A 1 44.33 -74.73 28.01
CA MET A 1 44.54 -74.57 26.56
C MET A 1 45.11 -73.18 26.33
N LYS A 2 46.45 -73.04 26.30
CA LYS A 2 47.32 -73.01 25.10
C LYS A 2 46.91 -71.92 24.10
N VAL A 3 47.55 -70.74 24.17
CA VAL A 3 48.66 -70.24 23.31
C VAL A 3 48.10 -69.35 22.19
N SER A 4 48.20 -68.02 22.19
CA SER A 4 49.35 -67.12 21.95
C SER A 4 49.94 -67.14 20.52
N LYS A 5 50.39 -65.95 20.07
CA LYS A 5 51.39 -65.61 19.01
C LYS A 5 50.83 -65.08 17.68
N PHE A 6 51.12 -63.81 17.32
CA PHE A 6 52.37 -63.27 16.71
C PHE A 6 52.51 -63.78 15.25
N VAL A 7 52.96 -63.08 14.20
CA VAL A 7 53.53 -61.74 13.96
C VAL A 7 53.85 -61.65 12.45
N LEU A 8 53.93 -60.42 11.92
CA LEU A 8 54.74 -59.89 10.79
C LEU A 8 54.76 -60.54 9.38
N ILE A 9 54.71 -59.60 8.40
CA ILE A 9 55.55 -59.47 7.18
C ILE A 9 55.27 -60.47 6.06
N GLY A 10 55.02 -60.09 4.81
CA GLY A 10 55.04 -58.78 4.17
C GLY A 10 55.23 -58.98 2.66
N LEU A 11 54.78 -58.04 1.84
CA LEU A 11 55.48 -57.71 0.59
C LEU A 11 55.06 -56.32 0.13
N ILE A 12 56.08 -55.48 0.03
CA ILE A 12 56.08 -54.13 -0.52
C ILE A 12 55.90 -54.24 -2.03
N LEU A 13 54.94 -53.50 -2.60
CA LEU A 13 55.15 -52.88 -3.90
C LEU A 13 54.59 -51.45 -3.90
N VAL A 14 55.53 -50.54 -4.08
CA VAL A 14 55.42 -49.10 -4.22
C VAL A 14 54.83 -48.77 -5.60
N PHE A 15 53.82 -47.88 -5.67
CA PHE A 15 53.86 -46.56 -6.34
C PHE A 15 52.46 -46.03 -6.74
N GLN A 16 52.30 -44.71 -6.57
CA GLN A 16 51.31 -43.80 -7.19
C GLN A 16 49.92 -43.56 -6.56
N VAL A 17 49.92 -42.64 -5.59
CA VAL A 17 49.23 -41.34 -5.64
C VAL A 17 48.15 -41.19 -6.72
N CYS A 18 46.89 -41.30 -6.30
CA CYS A 18 45.84 -40.38 -6.71
C CYS A 18 45.06 -39.98 -5.46
N MET A 19 45.39 -38.79 -4.94
CA MET A 19 44.51 -38.06 -4.03
C MET A 19 43.18 -37.83 -4.75
N GLY A 20 42.20 -38.68 -4.48
CA GLY A 20 40.81 -38.41 -4.80
C GLY A 20 40.36 -37.23 -3.96
N CYS A 21 40.31 -36.05 -4.58
CA CYS A 21 39.70 -34.85 -4.03
C CYS A 21 38.32 -35.19 -3.48
N ASN A 22 38.19 -35.09 -2.16
CA ASN A 22 36.93 -35.11 -1.45
C ASN A 22 36.12 -33.89 -1.91
N ARG A 23 35.32 -34.08 -2.97
CA ARG A 23 34.36 -33.10 -3.49
C ARG A 23 33.31 -32.94 -2.40
N LYS A 24 33.55 -32.00 -1.48
CA LYS A 24 32.55 -31.51 -0.53
C LYS A 24 31.27 -31.28 -1.33
N GLN A 25 30.28 -32.09 -0.98
CA GLN A 25 28.92 -31.99 -1.45
C GLN A 25 28.48 -30.54 -1.30
N ILE A 26 28.15 -29.93 -2.43
CA ILE A 26 27.70 -28.55 -2.53
C ILE A 26 26.37 -28.51 -1.79
N ASP A 27 26.34 -27.78 -0.67
CA ASP A 27 25.09 -27.29 -0.08
C ASP A 27 24.45 -26.32 -1.08
N SER A 28 23.77 -26.85 -2.10
CA SER A 28 22.94 -26.03 -2.98
C SER A 28 21.62 -25.79 -2.28
N GLU A 29 21.55 -24.74 -1.46
CA GLU A 29 20.27 -24.19 -1.01
C GLU A 29 19.54 -23.65 -2.26
N PRO A 30 18.48 -24.33 -2.75
CA PRO A 30 17.95 -24.09 -4.09
C PRO A 30 17.26 -22.72 -4.23
N ASP A 31 17.01 -22.03 -3.11
CA ASP A 31 16.36 -20.73 -3.07
C ASP A 31 17.35 -19.57 -2.84
N ILE A 32 18.65 -19.83 -2.64
CA ILE A 32 19.64 -18.77 -2.40
C ILE A 32 20.37 -18.41 -3.71
N VAL A 33 20.27 -17.12 -4.06
CA VAL A 33 20.87 -16.52 -5.25
C VAL A 33 22.25 -15.94 -4.95
N ALA A 34 22.44 -15.36 -3.76
CA ALA A 34 23.73 -14.85 -3.34
C ALA A 34 23.94 -15.01 -1.83
N ARG A 35 25.19 -15.21 -1.42
CA ARG A 35 25.64 -15.23 -0.02
C ARG A 35 26.74 -14.19 0.16
N ILE A 36 26.58 -13.33 1.16
CA ILE A 36 27.45 -12.20 1.51
C ILE A 36 27.85 -12.35 2.98
N GLY A 37 28.90 -13.13 3.25
CA GLY A 37 29.21 -13.58 4.61
C GLY A 37 28.03 -14.34 5.22
N GLU A 38 27.48 -13.82 6.32
CA GLU A 38 26.31 -14.38 7.02
C GLU A 38 24.95 -13.93 6.44
N ARG A 39 24.94 -13.01 5.47
CA ARG A 39 23.71 -12.56 4.81
C ARG A 39 23.47 -13.35 3.52
N THR A 40 22.21 -13.50 3.14
CA THR A 40 21.78 -14.22 1.95
C THR A 40 20.73 -13.41 1.20
N ILE A 41 20.71 -13.53 -0.12
CA ILE A 41 19.65 -13.02 -0.99
C ILE A 41 18.93 -14.24 -1.57
N THR A 42 17.65 -14.37 -1.28
CA THR A 42 16.78 -15.43 -1.79
C THR A 42 16.27 -15.15 -3.21
N ALA A 43 15.78 -16.16 -3.91
CA ALA A 43 15.20 -16.01 -5.24
C ALA A 43 13.96 -15.13 -5.21
N ARG A 44 13.15 -15.23 -4.15
CA ARG A 44 11.98 -14.38 -3.96
C ARG A 44 12.35 -12.92 -3.72
N GLU A 45 13.36 -12.63 -2.90
CA GLU A 45 13.85 -11.27 -2.69
C GLU A 45 14.39 -10.67 -3.99
N PHE A 46 15.20 -11.42 -4.72
CA PHE A 46 15.70 -11.00 -6.03
C PHE A 46 14.55 -10.72 -7.01
N GLN A 47 13.60 -11.64 -7.15
CA GLN A 47 12.47 -11.50 -8.07
C GLN A 47 11.67 -10.23 -7.79
N LEU A 48 11.26 -10.03 -6.53
CA LEU A 48 10.49 -8.85 -6.13
C LEU A 48 11.29 -7.56 -6.40
N ASN A 49 12.54 -7.52 -5.98
CA ASN A 49 13.38 -6.34 -6.15
C ASN A 49 13.61 -6.04 -7.65
N TYR A 50 13.89 -7.05 -8.46
CA TYR A 50 14.11 -6.92 -9.90
C TYR A 50 12.86 -6.46 -10.65
N GLU A 51 11.69 -7.06 -10.39
CA GLU A 51 10.45 -6.73 -11.12
C GLU A 51 9.97 -5.30 -10.83
N PHE A 52 10.12 -4.87 -9.58
CA PHE A 52 9.78 -3.52 -9.12
C PHE A 52 10.95 -2.52 -9.24
N GLY A 53 12.11 -2.99 -9.69
CA GLY A 53 13.36 -2.25 -9.79
C GLY A 53 13.48 -1.38 -11.04
N PHE A 54 14.36 -0.39 -10.95
CA PHE A 54 14.57 0.57 -12.03
C PHE A 54 15.26 -0.04 -13.26
N ALA A 55 14.74 0.27 -14.44
CA ALA A 55 15.19 -0.32 -15.71
C ALA A 55 16.65 0.01 -16.07
N HIS A 56 17.17 1.17 -15.70
CA HIS A 56 18.56 1.57 -16.02
C HIS A 56 19.61 0.72 -15.31
N LEU A 57 19.24 0.03 -14.23
CA LEU A 57 20.12 -0.86 -13.48
C LEU A 57 20.22 -2.26 -14.10
N LYS A 58 19.35 -2.59 -15.06
CA LYS A 58 19.27 -3.88 -15.75
C LYS A 58 20.13 -3.84 -17.02
N LYS A 59 21.45 -3.89 -16.85
CA LYS A 59 22.44 -3.69 -17.92
C LYS A 59 22.63 -4.93 -18.78
N THR A 60 22.84 -4.75 -20.08
CA THR A 60 23.18 -5.84 -21.02
C THR A 60 24.69 -6.14 -20.98
N PRO A 61 25.13 -7.38 -21.27
CA PRO A 61 24.33 -8.52 -21.73
C PRO A 61 23.55 -9.23 -20.62
N ASP A 62 24.03 -9.19 -19.37
CA ASP A 62 23.40 -9.89 -18.25
C ASP A 62 22.66 -8.94 -17.30
N LYS A 63 21.36 -8.78 -17.57
CA LYS A 63 20.48 -7.90 -16.81
C LYS A 63 20.25 -8.38 -15.38
N LYS A 64 20.16 -9.69 -15.17
CA LYS A 64 19.88 -10.27 -13.86
C LYS A 64 21.10 -10.11 -12.95
N LEU A 65 22.28 -10.44 -13.48
CA LEU A 65 23.53 -10.30 -12.74
C LEU A 65 23.83 -8.84 -12.40
N SER A 66 23.73 -7.91 -13.35
CA SER A 66 23.97 -6.48 -13.09
C SER A 66 23.03 -5.90 -12.03
N TYR A 67 21.76 -6.32 -12.02
CA TYR A 67 20.83 -5.93 -10.97
C TYR A 67 21.16 -6.57 -9.61
N LEU A 68 21.51 -7.86 -9.60
CA LEU A 68 21.92 -8.58 -8.40
C LEU A 68 23.17 -7.95 -7.77
N GLU A 69 24.14 -7.51 -8.59
CA GLU A 69 25.33 -6.81 -8.12
C GLU A 69 24.98 -5.54 -7.36
N CYS A 70 23.94 -4.80 -7.79
CA CYS A 70 23.44 -3.64 -7.06
C CYS A 70 22.84 -4.04 -5.71
N MET A 71 22.05 -5.13 -5.66
CA MET A 71 21.52 -5.67 -4.40
C MET A 71 22.63 -6.11 -3.44
N ILE A 72 23.68 -6.77 -3.95
CA ILE A 72 24.87 -7.17 -3.18
C ILE A 72 25.58 -5.92 -2.63
N ASN A 73 25.75 -4.88 -3.45
CA ASN A 73 26.37 -3.64 -3.02
C ASN A 73 25.58 -2.95 -1.89
N GLU A 74 24.26 -2.85 -2.00
CA GLU A 74 23.41 -2.33 -0.91
C GLU A 74 23.49 -3.18 0.35
N THR A 75 23.51 -4.51 0.20
CA THR A 75 23.63 -5.44 1.33
C THR A 75 24.95 -5.23 2.08
N LEU A 76 26.07 -5.10 1.36
CA LEU A 76 27.38 -4.82 1.97
C LEU A 76 27.39 -3.50 2.74
N LEU A 77 26.79 -2.44 2.17
CA LEU A 77 26.70 -1.14 2.81
C LEU A 77 25.77 -1.16 4.03
N SER A 78 24.66 -1.89 3.96
CA SER A 78 23.75 -2.09 5.09
C SER A 78 24.46 -2.82 6.23
N MET A 79 25.21 -3.89 5.93
CA MET A 79 26.04 -4.61 6.93
C MET A 79 27.04 -3.69 7.62
N GLU A 80 27.71 -2.80 6.87
CA GLU A 80 28.59 -1.80 7.46
C GLU A 80 27.82 -0.76 8.29
N GLY A 81 26.63 -0.35 7.85
CA GLY A 81 25.75 0.54 8.60
C GLY A 81 25.35 -0.05 9.97
N TYR A 82 25.02 -1.34 10.02
CA TYR A 82 24.80 -2.06 11.29
C TYR A 82 26.04 -2.06 12.18
N ARG A 83 27.24 -2.29 11.60
CA ARG A 83 28.50 -2.25 12.35
C ARG A 83 28.75 -0.86 12.98
N LEU A 84 28.29 0.20 12.31
CA LEU A 84 28.37 1.59 12.78
C LEU A 84 27.19 2.00 13.68
N GLY A 85 26.23 1.11 13.94
CA GLY A 85 25.07 1.39 14.78
C GLY A 85 24.03 2.30 14.13
N LEU A 86 24.01 2.41 12.80
CA LEU A 86 23.07 3.29 12.08
C LEU A 86 21.61 2.82 12.19
N ASP A 87 21.40 1.54 12.50
CA ASP A 87 20.09 0.97 12.86
C ASP A 87 19.47 1.57 14.12
N LYS A 88 20.30 2.15 14.99
CA LYS A 88 19.89 2.76 16.26
C LYS A 88 19.66 4.27 16.15
N THR A 89 19.79 4.84 14.96
CA THR A 89 19.47 6.26 14.75
C THR A 89 17.97 6.49 14.95
N GLU A 90 17.61 7.68 15.44
CA GLU A 90 16.21 8.07 15.62
C GLU A 90 15.41 7.95 14.32
N ARG A 91 16.03 8.24 13.17
CA ARG A 91 15.38 8.09 11.85
C ARG A 91 14.99 6.65 11.58
N VAL A 92 15.92 5.70 11.71
CA VAL A 92 15.65 4.28 11.40
C VAL A 92 14.65 3.71 12.38
N GLN A 93 14.81 3.97 13.68
CA GLN A 93 13.89 3.49 14.71
C GLN A 93 12.47 4.06 14.54
N GLY A 94 12.35 5.35 14.21
CA GLY A 94 11.07 5.99 13.95
C GLY A 94 10.36 5.44 12.71
N LEU A 95 11.10 5.20 11.62
CA LEU A 95 10.57 4.58 10.41
C LEU A 95 10.12 3.13 10.66
N GLU A 96 10.91 2.39 11.43
CA GLU A 96 10.59 1.01 11.81
C GLU A 96 9.34 0.92 12.67
N ALA A 97 9.22 1.75 13.70
CA ALA A 97 8.04 1.76 14.56
C ALA A 97 6.75 2.04 13.75
N ARG A 98 6.80 3.01 12.83
CA ARG A 98 5.67 3.35 11.95
C ARG A 98 5.32 2.21 11.00
N LEU A 99 6.31 1.56 10.40
CA LEU A 99 6.08 0.41 9.54
C LEU A 99 5.52 -0.78 10.33
N LEU A 100 6.00 -1.03 11.54
CA LEU A 100 5.48 -2.10 12.38
C LEU A 100 4.00 -1.91 12.67
N GLU A 101 3.56 -0.70 13.06
CA GLU A 101 2.13 -0.41 13.26
C GLU A 101 1.31 -0.71 11.98
N GLU A 102 1.80 -0.31 10.81
CA GLU A 102 1.14 -0.59 9.52
C GLU A 102 1.05 -2.10 9.23
N LEU A 103 2.17 -2.83 9.34
CA LEU A 103 2.24 -4.26 9.07
C LEU A 103 1.37 -5.08 10.02
N LEU A 104 1.23 -4.64 11.27
CA LEU A 104 0.36 -5.27 12.24
C LEU A 104 -1.11 -5.17 11.86
N VAL A 105 -1.55 -4.01 11.38
CA VAL A 105 -2.93 -3.85 10.86
C VAL A 105 -3.14 -4.72 9.63
N GLU A 106 -2.18 -4.73 8.70
CA GLU A 106 -2.27 -5.55 7.48
C GLU A 106 -2.33 -7.05 7.81
N GLU A 107 -1.49 -7.53 8.72
CA GLU A 107 -1.45 -8.94 9.12
C GLU A 107 -2.70 -9.35 9.90
N LEU A 108 -3.25 -8.47 10.73
CA LEU A 108 -4.53 -8.71 11.40
C LEU A 108 -5.67 -8.86 10.40
N LEU A 109 -5.80 -7.94 9.45
CA LEU A 109 -6.83 -8.02 8.41
C LEU A 109 -6.60 -9.23 7.50
N ARG A 110 -5.34 -9.58 7.21
CA ARG A 110 -5.03 -10.80 6.44
C ARG A 110 -5.54 -12.05 7.16
N THR A 111 -5.24 -12.18 8.45
CA THR A 111 -5.56 -13.38 9.24
C THR A 111 -7.04 -13.48 9.60
N GLN A 112 -7.67 -12.38 9.98
CA GLN A 112 -9.07 -12.35 10.43
C GLN A 112 -10.08 -12.24 9.27
N VAL A 113 -9.67 -11.65 8.14
CA VAL A 113 -10.59 -11.33 7.04
C VAL A 113 -10.14 -12.00 5.74
N SER A 114 -8.95 -11.66 5.23
CA SER A 114 -8.57 -12.11 3.88
C SER A 114 -8.45 -13.63 3.77
N ALA A 115 -7.95 -14.30 4.81
CA ALA A 115 -7.72 -15.74 4.81
C ALA A 115 -9.01 -16.56 5.00
N THR A 116 -10.09 -15.94 5.48
CA THR A 116 -11.39 -16.61 5.70
C THR A 116 -12.27 -16.56 4.45
N ILE A 117 -11.96 -15.67 3.49
CA ILE A 117 -12.73 -15.49 2.27
C ILE A 117 -12.48 -16.63 1.29
N THR A 118 -13.55 -17.33 0.94
CA THR A 118 -13.58 -18.32 -0.13
C THR A 118 -14.51 -17.84 -1.24
N VAL A 119 -14.09 -18.03 -2.50
CA VAL A 119 -14.92 -17.83 -3.69
C VAL A 119 -15.08 -19.16 -4.39
N THR A 120 -16.31 -19.66 -4.44
CA THR A 120 -16.61 -20.95 -5.06
C THR A 120 -16.75 -20.80 -6.57
N ASP A 121 -16.62 -21.92 -7.29
CA ASP A 121 -16.79 -21.93 -8.74
C ASP A 121 -18.25 -21.70 -9.16
N GLU A 122 -19.20 -22.08 -8.29
CA GLU A 122 -20.64 -21.79 -8.46
C GLU A 122 -20.92 -20.28 -8.33
N GLU A 123 -20.40 -19.63 -7.29
CA GLU A 123 -20.49 -18.17 -7.14
C GLU A 123 -19.88 -17.45 -8.34
N THR A 124 -18.74 -17.95 -8.83
CA THR A 124 -18.08 -17.39 -10.01
C THR A 124 -18.94 -17.57 -11.26
N ARG A 125 -19.58 -18.72 -11.43
CA ARG A 125 -20.49 -19.00 -12.56
C ARG A 125 -21.73 -18.11 -12.53
N ASP A 126 -22.35 -17.94 -11.36
CA ASP A 126 -23.48 -17.03 -11.18
C ASP A 126 -23.08 -15.59 -11.54
N ALA A 127 -21.94 -15.13 -11.04
CA ALA A 127 -21.42 -13.80 -11.31
C ALA A 127 -21.20 -13.52 -12.81
N ILE A 128 -20.62 -14.48 -13.53
CA ILE A 128 -20.44 -14.39 -14.99
C ILE A 128 -21.80 -14.32 -15.69
N THR A 129 -22.73 -15.19 -15.30
CA THR A 129 -24.08 -15.27 -15.87
C THR A 129 -24.83 -13.96 -15.69
N ARG A 130 -24.79 -13.39 -14.48
CA ARG A 130 -25.41 -12.10 -14.17
C ARG A 130 -24.79 -10.95 -14.97
N SER A 131 -23.51 -11.02 -15.30
CA SER A 131 -22.84 -10.00 -16.13
C SER A 131 -23.19 -10.08 -17.61
N LYS A 132 -23.91 -11.12 -18.07
CA LYS A 132 -24.49 -11.18 -19.41
C LYS A 132 -25.79 -10.38 -19.54
N VAL A 133 -26.34 -9.92 -18.41
CA VAL A 133 -27.43 -8.94 -18.40
C VAL A 133 -26.83 -7.55 -18.27
N ARG A 134 -27.17 -6.67 -19.22
CA ARG A 134 -26.75 -5.28 -19.22
C ARG A 134 -27.95 -4.36 -19.33
N TRP A 135 -27.98 -3.34 -18.49
CA TRP A 135 -29.02 -2.32 -18.47
C TRP A 135 -28.48 -1.02 -19.02
N ARG A 136 -29.27 -0.35 -19.85
CA ARG A 136 -29.06 1.05 -20.16
C ARG A 136 -30.12 1.84 -19.41
N LEU A 137 -29.69 2.82 -18.64
CA LEU A 137 -30.54 3.55 -17.70
C LEU A 137 -30.56 5.04 -18.05
N ARG A 138 -31.58 5.72 -17.55
CA ARG A 138 -31.54 7.18 -17.36
C ARG A 138 -32.01 7.52 -15.97
N TYR A 139 -31.49 8.59 -15.39
CA TYR A 139 -31.69 8.87 -13.98
C TYR A 139 -31.85 10.36 -13.68
N TRP A 140 -32.61 10.65 -12.62
CA TRP A 140 -32.71 11.97 -12.04
C TRP A 140 -32.44 11.90 -10.54
N VAL A 141 -31.95 12.99 -9.95
CA VAL A 141 -31.56 13.04 -8.54
C VAL A 141 -32.20 14.23 -7.85
N GLU A 142 -32.80 14.00 -6.69
CA GLU A 142 -33.39 15.01 -5.83
C GLU A 142 -32.77 14.96 -4.42
N PRO A 143 -32.72 16.08 -3.69
CA PRO A 143 -32.03 16.15 -2.39
C PRO A 143 -32.81 15.47 -1.26
N ASP A 144 -34.13 15.34 -1.38
CA ASP A 144 -35.00 14.79 -0.36
C ASP A 144 -36.17 14.01 -0.97
N PHE A 145 -36.84 13.23 -0.13
CA PHE A 145 -37.93 12.35 -0.54
C PHE A 145 -39.12 13.13 -1.10
N ASP A 146 -39.51 14.25 -0.48
CA ASP A 146 -40.69 15.00 -0.90
C ASP A 146 -40.48 15.62 -2.29
N ALA A 147 -39.27 16.11 -2.57
CA ALA A 147 -38.88 16.57 -3.90
C ALA A 147 -38.89 15.41 -4.91
N ALA A 148 -38.30 14.27 -4.55
CA ALA A 148 -38.26 13.09 -5.41
C ALA A 148 -39.66 12.55 -5.73
N ASP A 149 -40.56 12.48 -4.75
CA ASP A 149 -41.93 12.00 -4.96
C ASP A 149 -42.72 12.97 -5.86
N ARG A 150 -42.60 14.28 -5.68
CA ARG A 150 -43.22 15.26 -6.59
C ARG A 150 -42.76 15.07 -8.03
N VAL A 151 -41.46 14.89 -8.25
CA VAL A 151 -40.89 14.66 -9.58
C VAL A 151 -41.35 13.30 -10.13
N TYR A 152 -41.35 12.25 -9.31
CA TYR A 152 -41.86 10.93 -9.67
C TYR A 152 -43.32 10.99 -10.15
N GLN A 153 -44.22 11.61 -9.40
CA GLN A 153 -45.64 11.75 -9.77
C GLN A 153 -45.83 12.59 -11.06
N LYS A 154 -44.95 13.56 -11.34
CA LYS A 154 -44.94 14.26 -12.63
C LYS A 154 -44.48 13.33 -13.75
N MET A 155 -43.38 12.60 -13.55
CA MET A 155 -42.82 11.70 -14.55
C MET A 155 -43.77 10.55 -14.92
N GLN A 156 -44.56 10.06 -13.96
CA GLN A 156 -45.61 9.06 -14.22
C GLN A 156 -46.70 9.59 -15.18
N ARG A 157 -47.01 10.89 -15.13
CA ARG A 157 -48.06 11.51 -15.97
C ARG A 157 -47.55 12.01 -17.32
N GLN A 158 -46.33 12.55 -17.35
CA GLN A 158 -45.80 13.29 -18.50
C GLN A 158 -44.63 12.58 -19.20
N GLY A 159 -44.07 11.53 -18.58
CA GLY A 159 -42.86 10.86 -19.01
C GLY A 159 -41.58 11.58 -18.58
N TYR A 160 -40.53 10.81 -18.32
CA TYR A 160 -39.22 11.30 -17.88
C TYR A 160 -38.66 12.44 -18.75
N ALA A 161 -38.63 12.26 -20.07
CA ALA A 161 -37.93 13.19 -20.97
C ALA A 161 -38.52 14.61 -20.91
N ASN A 162 -39.86 14.70 -20.84
CA ASN A 162 -40.56 15.98 -20.74
C ASN A 162 -40.30 16.66 -19.40
N VAL A 163 -40.37 15.91 -18.30
CA VAL A 163 -40.13 16.45 -16.95
C VAL A 163 -38.68 16.90 -16.78
N VAL A 164 -37.70 16.11 -17.23
CA VAL A 164 -36.29 16.51 -17.17
C VAL A 164 -36.05 17.74 -18.04
N GLN A 165 -36.63 17.83 -19.23
CA GLN A 165 -36.50 19.03 -20.06
C GLN A 165 -37.10 20.28 -19.38
N GLU A 166 -38.26 20.16 -18.73
CA GLU A 166 -38.88 21.24 -17.93
C GLU A 166 -37.94 21.69 -16.80
N LEU A 167 -37.39 20.74 -16.04
CA LEU A 167 -36.47 21.01 -14.94
C LEU A 167 -35.17 21.67 -15.41
N LEU A 168 -34.66 21.28 -16.59
CA LEU A 168 -33.44 21.84 -17.17
C LEU A 168 -33.64 23.22 -17.79
N THR A 169 -34.86 23.56 -18.23
CA THR A 169 -35.16 24.88 -18.85
C THR A 169 -34.96 26.05 -17.85
N ASN A 170 -35.03 25.76 -16.55
CA ASN A 170 -34.80 26.74 -15.48
C ASN A 170 -33.35 26.77 -14.97
N ASN A 171 -32.43 26.04 -15.61
CA ASN A 171 -31.04 25.91 -15.18
C ASN A 171 -30.10 26.72 -16.09
N GLU A 172 -29.14 27.44 -15.52
CA GLU A 172 -28.17 28.24 -16.29
C GLU A 172 -27.15 27.37 -17.06
N VAL A 173 -27.17 26.05 -16.82
CA VAL A 173 -26.26 25.08 -17.41
C VAL A 173 -26.97 24.32 -18.53
N GLY A 174 -26.40 24.38 -19.75
CA GLY A 174 -26.98 23.84 -20.99
C GLY A 174 -26.93 22.31 -21.11
N PHE A 175 -27.36 21.58 -20.08
CA PHE A 175 -27.55 20.13 -20.15
C PHE A 175 -28.83 19.77 -20.92
N ALA A 176 -28.81 18.60 -21.55
CA ALA A 176 -29.97 17.99 -22.18
C ALA A 176 -30.37 16.70 -21.44
N PRO A 177 -31.62 16.22 -21.58
CA PRO A 177 -32.06 14.97 -20.94
C PRO A 177 -31.16 13.75 -21.25
N LYS A 178 -30.50 13.75 -22.42
CA LYS A 178 -29.57 12.70 -22.85
C LYS A 178 -28.28 12.65 -22.02
N ASP A 179 -27.88 13.75 -21.40
CA ASP A 179 -26.69 13.80 -20.53
C ASP A 179 -26.89 13.02 -19.21
N PHE A 180 -28.14 12.64 -18.92
CA PHE A 180 -28.55 11.83 -17.77
C PHE A 180 -28.82 10.36 -18.15
N GLU A 181 -28.37 9.93 -19.34
CA GLU A 181 -28.39 8.53 -19.75
C GLU A 181 -27.04 7.86 -19.46
N THR A 182 -27.07 6.57 -19.15
CA THR A 182 -25.87 5.75 -18.98
C THR A 182 -25.56 5.00 -20.28
N ASP A 183 -24.31 4.53 -20.40
CA ASP A 183 -23.99 3.40 -21.27
C ASP A 183 -24.58 2.09 -20.68
N TYR A 184 -24.28 0.95 -21.31
CA TYR A 184 -24.68 -0.36 -20.79
C TYR A 184 -23.89 -0.73 -19.53
N LEU A 185 -24.60 -0.83 -18.41
CA LEU A 185 -24.11 -1.21 -17.11
C LEU A 185 -24.42 -2.67 -16.80
N THR A 186 -23.52 -3.34 -16.10
CA THR A 186 -23.77 -4.65 -15.48
C THR A 186 -24.09 -4.49 -14.01
N TRP A 187 -24.47 -5.59 -13.35
CA TRP A 187 -24.65 -5.62 -11.90
C TRP A 187 -23.37 -5.26 -11.10
N LEU A 188 -22.20 -5.30 -11.73
CA LEU A 188 -20.94 -4.88 -11.10
C LEU A 188 -20.81 -3.35 -11.01
N ASP A 189 -21.45 -2.63 -11.92
CA ASP A 189 -21.36 -1.18 -12.08
C ASP A 189 -22.43 -0.43 -11.28
N VAL A 190 -23.50 -1.14 -10.91
CA VAL A 190 -24.66 -0.60 -10.17
C VAL A 190 -24.54 -0.95 -8.69
N PRO A 191 -24.66 0.02 -7.76
CA PRO A 191 -24.78 -0.23 -6.33
C PRO A 191 -25.89 -1.26 -6.02
N PRO A 192 -25.70 -2.18 -5.05
CA PRO A 192 -26.70 -3.21 -4.74
C PRO A 192 -28.09 -2.66 -4.45
N GLU A 193 -28.18 -1.53 -3.74
CA GLU A 193 -29.41 -0.86 -3.36
C GLU A 193 -30.18 -0.36 -4.60
N LEU A 194 -29.48 0.21 -5.58
CA LEU A 194 -30.08 0.61 -6.85
C LEU A 194 -30.45 -0.61 -7.68
N LEU A 195 -29.57 -1.62 -7.72
CA LEU A 195 -29.80 -2.84 -8.51
C LEU A 195 -31.06 -3.57 -8.04
N ASP A 196 -31.29 -3.67 -6.73
CA ASP A 196 -32.47 -4.33 -6.17
C ASP A 196 -33.78 -3.63 -6.55
N ALA A 197 -33.76 -2.31 -6.67
CA ALA A 197 -34.91 -1.52 -7.10
C ALA A 197 -35.17 -1.61 -8.61
N ILE A 198 -34.12 -1.75 -9.44
CA ILE A 198 -34.26 -1.70 -10.90
C ILE A 198 -34.27 -3.06 -11.60
N LYS A 199 -33.80 -4.13 -10.94
CA LYS A 199 -33.64 -5.46 -11.58
C LYS A 199 -34.94 -6.05 -12.14
N ASN A 200 -36.08 -5.64 -11.59
CA ASN A 200 -37.41 -6.11 -11.98
C ASN A 200 -38.21 -5.10 -12.83
N LEU A 201 -37.68 -3.90 -13.05
CA LEU A 201 -38.37 -2.86 -13.84
C LEU A 201 -38.43 -3.26 -15.30
N GLN A 202 -39.58 -2.98 -15.93
CA GLN A 202 -39.74 -3.11 -17.36
C GLN A 202 -39.06 -1.95 -18.10
N ILE A 203 -38.76 -2.16 -19.39
CA ILE A 203 -38.26 -1.07 -20.24
C ILE A 203 -39.34 0.01 -20.30
N GLY A 204 -38.95 1.25 -19.97
CA GLY A 204 -39.84 2.40 -19.89
C GLY A 204 -40.49 2.60 -18.52
N GLU A 205 -40.32 1.70 -17.56
CA GLU A 205 -40.84 1.87 -16.19
C GLU A 205 -39.90 2.74 -15.34
N ILE A 206 -40.46 3.65 -14.56
CA ILE A 206 -39.73 4.54 -13.66
C ILE A 206 -39.79 3.98 -12.24
N SER A 207 -38.66 3.85 -11.57
CA SER A 207 -38.57 3.42 -10.19
C SER A 207 -39.28 4.39 -9.25
N ASN A 208 -39.77 3.88 -8.12
CA ASN A 208 -40.02 4.74 -6.95
C ASN A 208 -38.72 5.49 -6.55
N PRO A 209 -38.80 6.59 -5.80
CA PRO A 209 -37.61 7.26 -5.24
C PRO A 209 -36.73 6.28 -4.45
N ILE A 210 -35.45 6.19 -4.82
CA ILE A 210 -34.48 5.30 -4.17
C ILE A 210 -33.48 6.14 -3.39
N GLU A 211 -33.44 6.01 -2.08
CA GLU A 211 -32.46 6.70 -1.24
C GLU A 211 -31.07 6.07 -1.40
N LEU A 212 -30.07 6.88 -1.77
CA LEU A 212 -28.67 6.48 -1.80
C LEU A 212 -27.79 7.69 -1.47
N ASN A 213 -26.87 7.53 -0.50
CA ASN A 213 -25.93 8.59 -0.10
C ASN A 213 -26.61 9.94 0.24
N GLN A 214 -27.74 9.91 0.96
CA GLN A 214 -28.52 11.08 1.38
C GLN A 214 -29.13 11.91 0.25
N VAL A 215 -29.29 11.31 -0.93
CA VAL A 215 -30.07 11.85 -2.05
C VAL A 215 -31.00 10.77 -2.58
N TYR A 216 -31.98 11.16 -3.40
CA TYR A 216 -33.00 10.27 -3.93
C TYR A 216 -32.87 10.15 -5.44
N PHE A 217 -32.70 8.93 -5.93
CA PHE A 217 -32.61 8.61 -7.35
C PHE A 217 -33.98 8.20 -7.90
N LEU A 218 -34.31 8.71 -9.08
CA LEU A 218 -35.39 8.22 -9.93
C LEU A 218 -34.74 7.60 -11.16
N ILE A 219 -34.97 6.31 -11.41
CA ILE A 219 -34.30 5.58 -12.49
C ILE A 219 -35.34 5.03 -13.45
N GLN A 220 -35.08 5.14 -14.74
CA GLN A 220 -35.85 4.48 -15.78
C GLN A 220 -34.96 3.60 -16.63
N VAL A 221 -35.41 2.36 -16.86
CA VAL A 221 -34.71 1.42 -17.75
C VAL A 221 -35.07 1.76 -19.19
N ILE A 222 -34.08 2.09 -20.01
CA ILE A 222 -34.30 2.41 -21.44
C ILE A 222 -33.97 1.26 -22.38
N ASP A 223 -33.11 0.33 -21.97
CA ASP A 223 -32.85 -0.92 -22.71
C ASP A 223 -32.28 -2.01 -21.78
N ILE A 224 -32.52 -3.27 -22.13
CA ILE A 224 -31.93 -4.44 -21.46
C ILE A 224 -31.37 -5.40 -22.51
N ARG A 225 -30.04 -5.59 -22.52
CA ARG A 225 -29.38 -6.59 -23.34
C ARG A 225 -29.11 -7.85 -22.53
N ARG A 226 -29.40 -9.00 -23.14
CA ARG A 226 -29.12 -10.33 -22.60
C ARG A 226 -28.30 -11.10 -23.61
N GLU A 227 -27.09 -11.46 -23.24
CA GLU A 227 -26.20 -12.29 -24.04
C GLU A 227 -26.32 -13.76 -23.60
N ALA A 228 -26.24 -14.69 -24.53
CA ALA A 228 -26.09 -16.10 -24.18
C ALA A 228 -24.71 -16.33 -23.53
N ILE A 229 -24.65 -17.31 -22.61
CA ILE A 229 -23.39 -17.75 -22.01
C ILE A 229 -22.94 -19.05 -22.68
N SER A 230 -21.70 -19.08 -23.13
CA SER A 230 -21.04 -20.29 -23.63
C SER A 230 -20.02 -20.82 -22.62
N GLU A 231 -19.63 -22.09 -22.77
CA GLU A 231 -18.54 -22.67 -21.95
C GLU A 231 -17.20 -21.93 -22.18
N TYR A 232 -16.99 -21.43 -23.40
CA TYR A 232 -15.85 -20.59 -23.74
C TYR A 232 -15.84 -19.27 -22.94
N ASP A 233 -17.00 -18.63 -22.74
CA ASP A 233 -17.11 -17.43 -21.91
C ASP A 233 -16.69 -17.73 -20.45
N TYR A 234 -17.09 -18.89 -19.93
CA TYR A 234 -16.74 -19.29 -18.56
C TYR A 234 -15.24 -19.45 -18.43
N GLN A 235 -14.61 -20.26 -19.29
CA GLN A 235 -13.17 -20.53 -19.23
C GLN A 235 -12.32 -19.26 -19.32
N ASN A 236 -12.69 -18.31 -20.19
CA ASN A 236 -11.92 -17.09 -20.40
C ASN A 236 -12.14 -16.01 -19.34
N THR A 237 -13.26 -16.05 -18.62
CA THR A 237 -13.61 -14.99 -17.66
C THR A 237 -13.57 -15.46 -16.20
N HIS A 238 -13.51 -16.77 -15.93
CA HIS A 238 -13.52 -17.36 -14.59
C HIS A 238 -12.50 -16.73 -13.65
N ALA A 239 -11.21 -16.73 -14.01
CA ALA A 239 -10.16 -16.18 -13.16
C ALA A 239 -10.41 -14.70 -12.79
N ARG A 240 -10.84 -13.90 -13.79
CA ARG A 240 -11.16 -12.48 -13.59
C ARG A 240 -12.35 -12.30 -12.65
N PHE A 241 -13.43 -13.04 -12.85
CA PHE A 241 -14.62 -12.95 -12.00
C PHE A 241 -14.37 -13.47 -10.58
N LYS A 242 -13.60 -14.55 -10.43
CA LYS A 242 -13.18 -15.05 -9.13
C LYS A 242 -12.41 -13.98 -8.36
N GLN A 243 -11.50 -13.27 -9.02
CA GLN A 243 -10.77 -12.15 -8.43
C GLN A 243 -11.69 -10.97 -8.08
N ILE A 244 -12.63 -10.59 -8.96
CA ILE A 244 -13.61 -9.52 -8.68
C ILE A 244 -14.44 -9.87 -7.44
N LEU A 245 -14.98 -11.09 -7.38
CA LEU A 245 -15.77 -11.56 -6.24
C LEU A 245 -14.95 -11.56 -4.95
N PHE A 246 -13.71 -12.03 -5.01
CA PHE A 246 -12.81 -12.01 -3.86
C PHE A 246 -12.60 -10.59 -3.33
N HIS A 247 -12.33 -9.62 -4.19
CA HIS A 247 -12.10 -8.23 -3.77
C HIS A 247 -13.37 -7.55 -3.24
N ARG A 248 -14.53 -7.89 -3.81
CA ARG A 248 -15.83 -7.40 -3.31
C ARG A 248 -16.12 -7.95 -1.91
N LYS A 249 -15.96 -9.26 -1.71
CA LYS A 249 -16.05 -9.90 -0.39
C LYS A 249 -15.05 -9.28 0.59
N LEU A 250 -13.78 -9.16 0.19
CA LEU A 250 -12.74 -8.54 1.01
C LEU A 250 -13.09 -7.14 1.49
N LYS A 251 -13.60 -6.29 0.60
CA LYS A 251 -14.05 -4.93 0.96
C LYS A 251 -15.19 -4.96 1.98
N SER A 252 -16.20 -5.81 1.73
CA SER A 252 -17.38 -5.96 2.61
C SER A 252 -16.98 -6.48 3.98
N GLU A 253 -16.30 -7.62 4.04
CA GLU A 253 -15.90 -8.27 5.29
C GLU A 253 -14.91 -7.41 6.09
N THR A 254 -14.01 -6.68 5.42
CA THR A 254 -13.12 -5.72 6.10
C THR A 254 -13.91 -4.59 6.76
N ALA A 255 -14.92 -4.05 6.06
CA ALA A 255 -15.76 -2.99 6.61
C ALA A 255 -16.57 -3.50 7.81
N HIS A 256 -17.12 -4.72 7.71
CA HIS A 256 -17.85 -5.37 8.80
C HIS A 256 -16.95 -5.58 10.02
N PHE A 257 -15.81 -6.26 9.84
CA PHE A 257 -14.83 -6.53 10.89
C PHE A 257 -14.37 -5.25 11.59
N VAL A 258 -14.01 -4.21 10.84
CA VAL A 258 -13.58 -2.94 11.41
C VAL A 258 -14.71 -2.26 12.17
N SER A 259 -15.95 -2.29 11.66
CA SER A 259 -17.10 -1.71 12.32
C SER A 259 -17.41 -2.42 13.65
N GLU A 260 -17.44 -3.75 13.62
CA GLU A 260 -17.66 -4.59 14.80
C GLU A 260 -16.57 -4.35 15.86
N PHE A 261 -15.30 -4.29 15.43
CA PHE A 261 -14.17 -4.03 16.32
C PHE A 261 -14.21 -2.62 16.93
N MET A 262 -14.55 -1.59 16.15
CA MET A 262 -14.45 -0.19 16.56
C MET A 262 -15.68 0.33 17.31
N THR A 263 -16.88 -0.17 17.02
CA THR A 263 -18.14 0.24 17.68
C THR A 263 -18.05 0.23 19.21
N PRO A 264 -17.63 -0.88 19.86
CA PRO A 264 -17.53 -0.93 21.32
C PRO A 264 -16.43 -0.02 21.89
N LYS A 265 -15.49 0.46 21.07
CA LYS A 265 -14.40 1.35 21.51
C LYS A 265 -14.87 2.79 21.76
N ASN A 266 -16.09 3.15 21.34
CA ASN A 266 -16.73 4.43 21.62
C ASN A 266 -15.77 5.64 21.45
N VAL A 267 -15.19 5.76 20.26
CA VAL A 267 -14.24 6.84 19.96
C VAL A 267 -14.96 8.18 19.90
N VAL A 268 -14.61 9.10 20.80
CA VAL A 268 -15.20 10.44 20.89
C VAL A 268 -14.11 11.50 20.72
N VAL A 269 -14.25 12.32 19.67
CA VAL A 269 -13.38 13.48 19.41
C VAL A 269 -13.93 14.71 20.15
N LYS A 270 -13.08 15.41 20.89
CA LYS A 270 -13.46 16.60 21.67
C LYS A 270 -13.48 17.84 20.77
N GLY A 271 -14.64 18.51 20.72
CA GLY A 271 -14.90 19.60 19.76
C GLY A 271 -13.99 20.82 19.93
N GLU A 272 -13.58 21.17 21.16
CA GLU A 272 -12.68 22.30 21.39
C GLU A 272 -11.26 22.01 20.88
N ALA A 273 -10.64 20.93 21.35
CA ALA A 273 -9.32 20.48 20.88
C ALA A 273 -9.30 20.31 19.35
N PHE A 274 -10.35 19.71 18.78
CA PHE A 274 -10.50 19.58 17.32
C PHE A 274 -10.50 20.94 16.60
N ARG A 275 -11.22 21.94 17.11
CA ARG A 275 -11.24 23.29 16.52
C ARG A 275 -9.88 23.97 16.64
N THR A 276 -9.19 23.82 17.77
CA THR A 276 -7.83 24.34 17.98
C THR A 276 -6.88 23.77 16.91
N LEU A 277 -6.88 22.44 16.74
CA LEU A 277 -6.07 21.77 15.72
C LEU A 277 -6.43 22.19 14.29
N ALA A 278 -7.73 22.21 13.96
CA ALA A 278 -8.20 22.55 12.62
C ALA A 278 -7.82 23.98 12.22
N ASN A 279 -7.89 24.93 13.15
CA ASN A 279 -7.54 26.32 12.90
C ASN A 279 -6.02 26.49 12.71
N ALA A 280 -5.21 25.79 13.52
CA ALA A 280 -3.75 25.80 13.38
C ALA A 280 -3.30 25.19 12.05
N LEU A 281 -3.89 24.06 11.63
CA LEU A 281 -3.64 23.44 10.33
C LEU A 281 -4.04 24.38 9.18
N ALA A 282 -5.19 25.03 9.27
CA ALA A 282 -5.62 25.99 8.26
C ALA A 282 -4.65 27.17 8.13
N GLN A 283 -4.16 27.70 9.26
CA GLN A 283 -3.18 28.77 9.28
C GLN A 283 -1.85 28.32 8.65
N TRP A 284 -1.33 27.16 9.05
CA TRP A 284 -0.09 26.60 8.49
C TRP A 284 -0.19 26.38 6.97
N GLN A 285 -1.33 25.88 6.48
CA GLN A 285 -1.55 25.65 5.04
C GLN A 285 -1.67 26.93 4.21
N GLN A 286 -2.09 28.04 4.83
CA GLN A 286 -2.25 29.33 4.16
C GLN A 286 -0.94 30.13 4.08
N GLN A 287 0.07 29.76 4.87
CA GLN A 287 1.36 30.43 4.83
C GLN A 287 2.12 30.09 3.55
N ASN A 288 2.68 31.13 2.91
CA ASN A 288 3.46 31.00 1.67
C ASN A 288 4.75 30.19 1.83
N ASP A 289 5.23 29.99 3.08
CA ASP A 289 6.41 29.21 3.38
C ASP A 289 6.07 27.71 3.44
N LYS A 290 5.97 27.09 2.26
CA LYS A 290 5.67 25.65 2.09
C LYS A 290 6.81 24.72 2.54
N THR A 291 7.90 25.26 3.10
CA THR A 291 9.11 24.49 3.41
C THR A 291 9.15 23.96 4.85
N ARG A 292 8.49 24.63 5.80
CA ARG A 292 8.52 24.22 7.22
C ARG A 292 7.57 23.06 7.50
N ALA A 293 8.05 22.08 8.25
CA ALA A 293 7.22 21.00 8.76
C ALA A 293 6.17 21.53 9.74
N PHE A 294 5.02 20.85 9.85
CA PHE A 294 3.94 21.29 10.75
C PHE A 294 4.37 21.32 12.22
N SER A 295 5.15 20.32 12.66
CA SER A 295 5.71 20.28 14.03
C SER A 295 6.61 21.48 14.31
N GLU A 296 7.51 21.80 13.37
CA GLU A 296 8.39 22.98 13.48
C GLU A 296 7.59 24.28 13.52
N ALA A 297 6.52 24.40 12.74
CA ALA A 297 5.64 25.56 12.75
C ALA A 297 4.89 25.73 14.09
N ILE A 298 4.56 24.64 14.77
CA ILE A 298 3.98 24.70 16.12
C ILE A 298 5.03 25.13 17.14
N GLU A 299 6.25 24.57 17.07
CA GLU A 299 7.34 24.86 18.00
C GLU A 299 7.80 26.33 17.92
N LYS A 300 7.87 26.87 16.69
CA LYS A 300 8.38 28.23 16.43
C LYS A 300 7.27 29.28 16.28
N ALA A 301 6.05 28.97 16.72
CA ALA A 301 4.87 29.80 16.50
C ALA A 301 5.04 31.23 17.06
N GLY A 302 5.08 32.23 16.16
CA GLY A 302 5.24 33.64 16.49
C GLY A 302 3.91 34.37 16.75
N GLU A 303 3.98 35.65 17.16
CA GLU A 303 2.79 36.48 17.43
C GLU A 303 1.89 36.67 16.19
N THR A 304 2.48 36.57 14.99
CA THR A 304 1.75 36.60 13.71
C THR A 304 1.01 35.30 13.40
N GLU A 305 1.16 34.28 14.27
CA GLU A 305 0.64 32.92 14.10
C GLU A 305 -0.29 32.51 15.26
N PRO A 306 -1.37 33.26 15.56
CA PRO A 306 -2.15 33.07 16.78
C PRO A 306 -2.83 31.70 16.91
N ALA A 307 -3.18 31.03 15.80
CA ALA A 307 -3.78 29.70 15.86
C ALA A 307 -2.73 28.62 16.17
N LEU A 308 -1.52 28.74 15.60
CA LEU A 308 -0.38 27.87 15.93
C LEU A 308 0.07 28.07 17.38
N GLN A 309 0.16 29.32 17.87
CA GLN A 309 0.45 29.60 19.28
C GLN A 309 -0.61 29.04 20.22
N LYS A 310 -1.89 29.15 19.85
CA LYS A 310 -2.96 28.52 20.62
C LYS A 310 -2.76 27.01 20.67
N LEU A 311 -2.51 26.35 19.53
CA LEU A 311 -2.25 24.91 19.53
C LEU A 311 -1.05 24.56 20.43
N GLN A 312 0.06 25.28 20.32
CA GLN A 312 1.28 25.08 21.12
C GLN A 312 1.00 25.10 22.64
N ARG A 313 0.18 26.04 23.14
CA ARG A 313 -0.18 26.14 24.57
C ARG A 313 -1.11 25.04 25.06
N HIS A 314 -1.83 24.41 24.15
CA HIS A 314 -2.89 23.44 24.45
C HIS A 314 -2.52 22.00 24.02
N LEU A 315 -1.25 21.71 23.71
CA LEU A 315 -0.78 20.39 23.23
C LEU A 315 -1.17 19.22 24.17
N GLY A 316 -1.25 19.45 25.48
CA GLY A 316 -1.66 18.44 26.46
C GLY A 316 -3.17 18.18 26.55
N GLU A 317 -4.02 18.97 25.88
CA GLU A 317 -5.48 18.79 25.94
C GLU A 317 -5.93 17.52 25.22
N THR A 318 -6.96 16.88 25.75
CA THR A 318 -7.51 15.65 25.18
C THR A 318 -8.24 15.93 23.85
N LEU A 319 -7.69 15.39 22.76
CA LEU A 319 -8.30 15.40 21.44
C LEU A 319 -9.34 14.29 21.27
N ALA A 320 -9.02 13.07 21.73
CA ALA A 320 -9.90 11.91 21.56
C ALA A 320 -9.91 11.03 22.82
N THR A 321 -11.06 10.44 23.12
CA THR A 321 -11.25 9.41 24.15
C THR A 321 -11.80 8.15 23.52
N PHE A 322 -11.40 6.99 24.02
CA PHE A 322 -11.88 5.69 23.56
C PHE A 322 -11.73 4.66 24.69
N ASP A 323 -12.39 3.52 24.58
CA ASP A 323 -12.22 2.44 25.53
C ASP A 323 -10.75 1.96 25.55
N GLY A 324 -10.13 2.03 26.72
CA GLY A 324 -8.71 1.74 26.90
C GLY A 324 -7.75 2.94 26.74
N GLY A 325 -8.23 4.18 26.61
CA GLY A 325 -7.35 5.35 26.71
C GLY A 325 -7.89 6.70 26.25
N ARG A 326 -6.97 7.67 26.21
CA ARG A 326 -7.19 9.00 25.66
C ARG A 326 -5.95 9.45 24.90
N TRP A 327 -6.14 10.28 23.90
CA TRP A 327 -5.08 10.95 23.17
C TRP A 327 -5.20 12.45 23.33
N SER A 328 -4.07 13.07 23.64
CA SER A 328 -3.88 14.51 23.60
C SER A 328 -3.70 15.03 22.17
N LEU A 329 -3.66 16.35 22.01
CA LEU A 329 -3.27 16.98 20.76
C LEU A 329 -1.85 16.58 20.35
N GLN A 330 -0.92 16.53 21.31
CA GLN A 330 0.45 16.06 21.09
C GLN A 330 0.50 14.62 20.57
N ASP A 331 -0.21 13.70 21.23
CA ASP A 331 -0.23 12.27 20.86
C ASP A 331 -0.65 12.06 19.39
N PHE A 332 -1.60 12.87 18.91
CA PHE A 332 -2.03 12.82 17.51
C PHE A 332 -1.01 13.43 16.56
N ILE A 333 -0.41 14.57 16.92
CA ILE A 333 0.59 15.28 16.10
C ILE A 333 1.82 14.40 15.87
N ASP A 334 2.27 13.65 16.88
CA ASP A 334 3.45 12.78 16.78
C ASP A 334 3.24 11.57 15.85
N ARG A 335 1.97 11.21 15.61
CA ARG A 335 1.58 10.01 14.84
C ARG A 335 1.15 10.31 13.41
N ILE A 336 0.64 11.51 13.16
CA ILE A 336 0.15 11.88 11.82
C ILE A 336 1.32 12.25 10.92
N ASP A 337 1.27 11.83 9.65
CA ASP A 337 2.11 12.40 8.61
C ASP A 337 1.44 13.70 8.13
N PRO A 338 2.04 14.89 8.33
CA PRO A 338 1.45 16.15 7.90
C PRO A 338 1.19 16.21 6.39
N ALA A 339 1.90 15.43 5.57
CA ALA A 339 1.65 15.35 4.15
C ALA A 339 0.23 14.80 3.84
N ARG A 340 -0.30 13.92 4.70
CA ARG A 340 -1.68 13.41 4.59
C ARG A 340 -2.73 14.47 4.88
N LEU A 341 -2.37 15.56 5.55
CA LEU A 341 -3.30 16.62 5.88
C LEU A 341 -3.32 17.72 4.81
N LYS A 342 -2.38 17.70 3.86
CA LYS A 342 -2.33 18.66 2.74
C LYS A 342 -3.59 18.52 1.90
N THR A 343 -4.44 19.53 1.96
CA THR A 343 -5.63 19.61 1.12
C THR A 343 -5.42 20.79 0.18
N GLU A 344 -5.06 20.52 -1.08
CA GLU A 344 -4.89 21.58 -2.07
C GLU A 344 -6.21 22.36 -2.20
N SER A 345 -6.14 23.67 -1.93
CA SER A 345 -7.19 24.67 -2.24
C SER A 345 -8.62 24.36 -1.77
N ALA A 346 -8.79 23.53 -0.74
CA ALA A 346 -10.10 23.16 -0.23
C ALA A 346 -10.53 24.07 0.94
N GLY A 347 -11.70 24.70 0.84
CA GLY A 347 -12.24 25.58 1.88
C GLY A 347 -12.32 24.93 3.27
N LYS A 348 -12.40 25.76 4.32
CA LYS A 348 -12.34 25.36 5.76
C LYS A 348 -13.19 24.13 6.13
N GLN A 349 -14.36 23.96 5.51
CA GLN A 349 -15.24 22.81 5.77
C GLN A 349 -14.66 21.49 5.27
N ARG A 350 -14.07 21.45 4.07
CA ARG A 350 -13.44 20.25 3.53
C ARG A 350 -12.22 19.85 4.35
N LEU A 351 -11.39 20.82 4.77
CA LEU A 351 -10.27 20.57 5.68
C LEU A 351 -10.76 19.93 6.99
N ARG A 352 -11.84 20.44 7.58
CA ARG A 352 -12.41 19.85 8.81
C ARG A 352 -12.93 18.44 8.60
N GLN A 353 -13.63 18.17 7.49
CA GLN A 353 -14.09 16.81 7.17
C GLN A 353 -12.91 15.85 6.99
N HIS A 354 -11.87 16.29 6.30
CA HIS A 354 -10.65 15.52 6.10
C HIS A 354 -9.93 15.25 7.42
N LEU A 355 -9.72 16.27 8.26
CA LEU A 355 -9.12 16.11 9.58
C LEU A 355 -9.92 15.15 10.47
N LYS A 356 -11.26 15.24 10.46
CA LYS A 356 -12.12 14.31 11.21
C LYS A 356 -11.88 12.86 10.75
N ARG A 357 -11.78 12.63 9.44
CA ARG A 357 -11.48 11.31 8.87
C ARG A 357 -10.09 10.83 9.29
N GLU A 358 -9.08 11.68 9.19
CA GLU A 358 -7.70 11.31 9.56
C GLU A 358 -7.59 10.98 11.05
N ILE A 359 -8.22 11.74 11.95
CA ILE A 359 -8.28 11.39 13.38
C ILE A 359 -8.91 10.01 13.57
N ALA A 360 -10.03 9.72 12.91
CA ALA A 360 -10.70 8.43 13.01
C ALA A 360 -9.82 7.28 12.48
N LEU A 361 -9.14 7.47 11.34
CA LEU A 361 -8.26 6.47 10.75
C LEU A 361 -7.03 6.20 11.63
N THR A 362 -6.42 7.23 12.19
CA THR A 362 -5.23 7.09 13.07
C THR A 362 -5.59 6.36 14.36
N VAL A 363 -6.70 6.72 15.02
CA VAL A 363 -7.17 6.00 16.22
C VAL A 363 -7.49 4.54 15.90
N ARG A 364 -8.22 4.29 14.81
CA ARG A 364 -8.55 2.93 14.35
C ARG A 364 -7.28 2.09 14.13
N ASN A 365 -6.32 2.61 13.36
CA ASN A 365 -5.11 1.88 13.04
C ASN A 365 -4.30 1.57 14.30
N HIS A 366 -4.22 2.51 15.25
CA HIS A 366 -3.55 2.27 16.52
C HIS A 366 -4.21 1.13 17.32
N LEU A 367 -5.54 1.14 17.44
CA LEU A 367 -6.25 0.09 18.17
C LEU A 367 -6.14 -1.27 17.51
N LEU A 368 -6.23 -1.34 16.17
CA LEU A 368 -6.01 -2.57 15.41
C LEU A 368 -4.56 -3.07 15.53
N ALA A 369 -3.56 -2.18 15.47
CA ALA A 369 -2.16 -2.55 15.66
C ALA A 369 -1.91 -3.09 17.07
N LYS A 370 -2.53 -2.48 18.10
CA LYS A 370 -2.47 -2.96 19.48
C LYS A 370 -3.08 -4.37 19.62
N GLU A 371 -4.24 -4.59 19.01
CA GLU A 371 -4.90 -5.91 18.97
C GLU A 371 -3.97 -6.95 18.32
N ALA A 372 -3.47 -6.65 17.13
CA ALA A 372 -2.54 -7.49 16.39
C ALA A 372 -1.28 -7.82 17.19
N ALA A 373 -0.70 -6.83 17.88
CA ALA A 373 0.47 -7.01 18.72
C ALA A 373 0.16 -7.95 19.90
N SER A 374 -0.98 -7.77 20.56
CA SER A 374 -1.43 -8.60 21.68
C SER A 374 -1.69 -10.05 21.27
N GLY A 375 -2.19 -10.27 20.04
CA GLY A 375 -2.33 -11.58 19.42
C GLY A 375 -1.02 -12.18 18.90
N GLY A 376 0.12 -11.53 19.12
CA GLY A 376 1.44 -12.05 18.74
C GLY A 376 1.80 -11.90 17.26
N LEU A 377 1.01 -11.18 16.46
CA LEU A 377 1.23 -11.05 15.01
C LEU A 377 2.53 -10.32 14.65
N HIS A 378 3.08 -9.54 15.60
CA HIS A 378 4.42 -8.95 15.47
C HIS A 378 5.51 -10.00 15.26
N LYS A 379 5.31 -11.25 15.68
CA LYS A 379 6.25 -12.37 15.50
C LYS A 379 6.02 -13.16 14.21
N SER A 380 4.97 -12.85 13.45
CA SER A 380 4.66 -13.58 12.22
C SER A 380 5.81 -13.45 11.22
N PRO A 381 6.11 -14.50 10.43
CA PRO A 381 7.12 -14.42 9.39
C PRO A 381 6.84 -13.29 8.38
N ALA A 382 5.56 -13.06 8.05
CA ALA A 382 5.16 -12.00 7.12
C ALA A 382 5.59 -10.61 7.62
N VAL A 383 5.28 -10.27 8.87
CA VAL A 383 5.66 -8.99 9.49
C VAL A 383 7.17 -8.89 9.64
N GLN A 384 7.80 -9.92 10.20
CA GLN A 384 9.22 -9.92 10.49
C GLN A 384 10.08 -9.83 9.23
N ASN A 385 9.71 -10.51 8.15
CA ASN A 385 10.43 -10.45 6.88
C ASN A 385 10.35 -9.05 6.25
N GLN A 386 9.15 -8.45 6.20
CA GLN A 386 8.99 -7.10 5.65
C GLN A 386 9.70 -6.04 6.49
N LEU A 387 9.61 -6.14 7.82
CA LEU A 387 10.27 -5.22 8.74
C LEU A 387 11.79 -5.27 8.59
N ARG A 388 12.38 -6.48 8.51
CA ARG A 388 13.82 -6.64 8.27
C ARG A 388 14.25 -6.08 6.92
N ALA A 389 13.53 -6.39 5.84
CA ALA A 389 13.87 -5.90 4.51
C ALA A 389 13.88 -4.36 4.44
N TRP A 390 12.90 -3.71 5.07
CA TRP A 390 12.85 -2.24 5.14
C TRP A 390 13.89 -1.64 6.08
N ARG A 391 14.16 -2.27 7.23
CA ARG A 391 15.25 -1.86 8.13
C ARG A 391 16.58 -1.89 7.40
N ASP A 392 16.89 -2.99 6.71
CA ASP A 392 18.13 -3.13 5.94
C ASP A 392 18.26 -2.01 4.90
N LYS A 393 17.15 -1.64 4.24
CA LYS A 393 17.11 -0.52 3.30
C LYS A 393 17.39 0.82 3.97
N TRP A 394 16.76 1.14 5.10
CA TRP A 394 16.98 2.42 5.78
C TRP A 394 18.37 2.53 6.41
N VAL A 395 18.95 1.42 6.89
CA VAL A 395 20.34 1.36 7.35
C VAL A 395 21.30 1.64 6.19
N TYR A 396 21.05 1.06 5.01
CA TYR A 396 21.78 1.41 3.79
C TYR A 396 21.64 2.91 3.45
N GLU A 397 20.43 3.46 3.49
CA GLU A 397 20.19 4.88 3.20
C GLU A 397 20.92 5.81 4.19
N GLU A 398 20.92 5.48 5.48
CA GLU A 398 21.70 6.22 6.48
C GLU A 398 23.20 6.08 6.24
N MET A 399 23.69 4.90 5.86
CA MET A 399 25.09 4.71 5.48
C MET A 399 25.44 5.64 4.32
N ARG A 400 24.62 5.67 3.27
CA ARG A 400 24.80 6.54 2.11
C ARG A 400 24.74 8.02 2.50
N ARG A 401 23.80 8.40 3.38
CA ARG A 401 23.68 9.76 3.92
C ARG A 401 24.92 10.19 4.70
N SER A 402 25.52 9.29 5.49
CA SER A 402 26.73 9.59 6.28
C SER A 402 27.92 10.02 5.41
N TYR A 403 27.98 9.54 4.15
CA TYR A 403 28.98 9.99 3.17
C TYR A 403 28.64 11.35 2.55
N LEU A 404 27.35 11.69 2.46
CA LEU A 404 26.91 13.00 1.98
C LEU A 404 27.11 14.09 3.05
N THR A 405 26.80 13.81 4.31
CA THR A 405 26.87 14.80 5.42
C THR A 405 28.28 15.05 5.94
N ARG A 406 29.24 14.15 5.70
CA ARG A 406 30.67 14.39 6.03
C ARG A 406 31.29 15.60 5.31
N ASN A 407 30.60 16.13 4.30
CA ASN A 407 31.01 17.31 3.54
C ASN A 407 30.23 18.59 3.86
N GLY A 408 29.24 18.57 4.77
CA GLY A 408 28.63 19.79 5.34
C GLY A 408 27.95 20.77 4.36
N VAL A 409 27.33 20.33 3.26
CA VAL A 409 26.74 21.23 2.24
C VAL A 409 25.36 20.78 1.74
N ASP A 410 24.41 21.72 1.64
CA ASP A 410 23.15 21.65 0.86
C ASP A 410 23.39 22.03 -0.62
N PRO A 411 22.49 21.67 -1.56
CA PRO A 411 22.48 20.40 -2.28
C PRO A 411 23.73 20.20 -3.16
N PRO A 412 24.06 18.97 -3.59
CA PRO A 412 25.35 18.70 -4.20
C PRO A 412 25.45 19.40 -5.56
N SER A 413 26.51 20.19 -5.74
CA SER A 413 27.02 20.44 -7.08
C SER A 413 27.29 19.09 -7.76
N THR A 414 27.24 19.05 -9.09
CA THR A 414 27.47 17.84 -9.88
C THR A 414 28.80 17.15 -9.52
N GLU A 415 29.77 17.94 -9.07
CA GLU A 415 31.10 17.51 -8.63
C GLU A 415 31.09 16.82 -7.25
N LEU A 416 30.38 17.38 -6.27
CA LEU A 416 30.17 16.78 -4.93
C LEU A 416 29.43 15.44 -5.01
N ALA A 417 28.45 15.33 -5.92
CA ALA A 417 27.76 14.06 -6.18
C ALA A 417 28.70 12.99 -6.76
N THR A 418 29.61 13.39 -7.66
CA THR A 418 30.58 12.48 -8.29
C THR A 418 31.64 12.00 -7.29
N GLN A 419 32.14 12.89 -6.42
CA GLN A 419 33.07 12.53 -5.35
C GLN A 419 32.45 11.58 -4.32
N THR A 420 31.19 11.82 -3.93
CA THR A 420 30.48 10.95 -3.00
C THR A 420 30.30 9.54 -3.58
N GLN A 421 29.97 9.46 -4.87
CA GLN A 421 29.84 8.19 -5.59
C GLN A 421 31.17 7.41 -5.60
N LEU A 422 32.29 8.09 -5.88
CA LEU A 422 33.61 7.45 -5.88
C LEU A 422 33.99 6.89 -4.50
N LEU A 423 33.73 7.63 -3.42
CA LEU A 423 33.97 7.17 -2.06
C LEU A 423 33.14 5.93 -1.72
N LEU A 424 31.88 5.91 -2.17
CA LEU A 424 30.99 4.78 -1.98
C LEU A 424 31.52 3.53 -2.71
N GLU A 425 31.96 3.68 -3.96
CA GLU A 425 32.54 2.60 -4.75
C GLU A 425 33.83 2.05 -4.14
N GLN A 426 34.72 2.93 -3.65
CA GLN A 426 35.93 2.52 -2.94
C GLN A 426 35.59 1.73 -1.67
N LYS A 427 34.61 2.19 -0.90
CA LYS A 427 34.14 1.47 0.30
C LYS A 427 33.57 0.10 -0.05
N ILE A 428 32.73 0.00 -1.08
CA ILE A 428 32.18 -1.28 -1.56
C ILE A 428 33.31 -2.23 -1.97
N ALA A 429 34.31 -1.75 -2.71
CA ALA A 429 35.44 -2.57 -3.13
C ALA A 429 36.21 -3.14 -1.93
N LEU A 430 36.38 -2.36 -0.86
CA LEU A 430 36.96 -2.83 0.40
C LEU A 430 36.06 -3.85 1.09
N LEU A 431 34.75 -3.58 1.19
CA LEU A 431 33.78 -4.49 1.81
C LEU A 431 33.70 -5.83 1.07
N LYS A 432 33.80 -5.84 -0.27
CA LYS A 432 33.88 -7.06 -1.09
C LYS A 432 35.14 -7.88 -0.83
N LYS A 433 36.25 -7.25 -0.43
CA LYS A 433 37.47 -7.96 -0.03
C LYS A 433 37.36 -8.54 1.39
N MET A 434 36.64 -7.85 2.26
CA MET A 434 36.44 -8.25 3.67
C MET A 434 35.36 -9.33 3.84
N ASN A 435 34.38 -9.37 2.93
CA ASN A 435 33.25 -10.30 3.00
C ASN A 435 33.30 -11.28 1.83
N THR A 436 33.12 -12.57 2.11
CA THR A 436 33.02 -13.57 1.04
C THR A 436 31.68 -13.42 0.32
N VAL A 437 31.72 -13.02 -0.95
CA VAL A 437 30.55 -12.95 -1.84
C VAL A 437 30.54 -14.18 -2.74
N ARG A 438 29.44 -14.93 -2.73
CA ARG A 438 29.21 -16.06 -3.66
C ARG A 438 27.87 -15.87 -4.34
N ILE A 439 27.85 -15.99 -5.67
CA ILE A 439 26.63 -15.94 -6.48
C ILE A 439 26.34 -17.35 -6.97
N ASN A 440 25.07 -17.75 -6.89
CA ASN A 440 24.56 -18.98 -7.45
C ASN A 440 23.92 -18.68 -8.81
N GLU A 441 24.75 -18.68 -9.86
CA GLU A 441 24.32 -18.37 -11.23
C GLU A 441 23.22 -19.32 -11.72
N THR A 442 23.29 -20.61 -11.35
CA THR A 442 22.26 -21.59 -11.71
C THR A 442 20.90 -21.21 -11.15
N VAL A 443 20.82 -20.77 -9.88
CA VAL A 443 19.56 -20.29 -9.32
C VAL A 443 19.14 -19.00 -10.01
N LEU A 444 20.04 -18.01 -10.16
CA LEU A 444 19.76 -16.73 -10.81
C LEU A 444 19.12 -16.89 -12.20
N ASP A 445 19.66 -17.80 -13.01
CA ASP A 445 19.20 -18.06 -14.38
C ASP A 445 17.78 -18.64 -14.40
N THR A 446 17.42 -19.48 -13.43
CA THR A 446 16.10 -20.11 -13.34
C THR A 446 14.97 -19.20 -12.86
N ILE A 447 15.28 -18.03 -12.27
CA ILE A 447 14.25 -17.13 -11.72
C ILE A 447 13.40 -16.53 -12.87
N ALA A 448 12.12 -16.85 -12.89
CA ALA A 448 11.17 -16.21 -13.79
C ALA A 448 10.90 -14.76 -13.34
N VAL A 449 11.17 -13.79 -14.21
CA VAL A 449 10.95 -12.36 -13.95
C VAL A 449 10.18 -11.72 -15.09
N THR A 450 9.31 -10.77 -14.74
CA THR A 450 8.57 -9.95 -15.70
C THR A 450 9.40 -8.71 -16.05
N ASP A 451 9.95 -8.64 -17.27
CA ASP A 451 10.74 -7.48 -17.72
C ASP A 451 9.82 -6.38 -18.28
N PHE A 452 9.40 -5.44 -17.42
CA PHE A 452 8.59 -4.31 -17.86
C PHE A 452 9.42 -3.35 -18.71
N LYS A 453 9.44 -3.56 -20.03
CA LYS A 453 10.16 -2.69 -20.98
C LYS A 453 9.70 -1.22 -20.98
N LYS A 454 8.48 -0.92 -20.50
CA LYS A 454 7.87 0.43 -20.35
C LYS A 454 6.42 0.28 -19.85
N SER A 455 6.19 -0.19 -18.62
CA SER A 455 4.81 -0.30 -18.11
C SER A 455 4.47 0.85 -17.18
N ARG A 456 3.65 1.79 -17.66
CA ARG A 456 2.96 2.80 -16.84
C ARG A 456 2.19 2.18 -15.66
N TRP A 457 1.89 0.88 -15.73
CA TRP A 457 1.18 0.10 -14.71
C TRP A 457 2.06 -0.43 -13.58
N ALA A 458 3.37 -0.59 -13.78
CA ALA A 458 4.27 -1.01 -12.70
C ALA A 458 4.28 0.04 -11.57
N ASN A 459 4.25 1.33 -11.92
CA ASN A 459 4.21 2.44 -10.96
C ASN A 459 2.94 2.49 -10.07
N VAL A 460 1.82 1.93 -10.52
CA VAL A 460 0.56 1.93 -9.76
C VAL A 460 0.60 0.95 -8.58
N PHE A 461 1.38 -0.14 -8.70
CA PHE A 461 1.56 -1.13 -7.64
C PHE A 461 2.85 -0.92 -6.83
N LEU A 462 3.75 -0.06 -7.30
CA LEU A 462 5.02 0.22 -6.65
C LEU A 462 4.85 0.95 -5.33
N PHE A 463 3.88 1.86 -5.22
CA PHE A 463 3.69 2.70 -4.05
C PHE A 463 2.43 2.32 -3.28
N LYS A 464 2.53 2.29 -1.95
CA LYS A 464 1.38 2.17 -1.05
C LYS A 464 0.58 3.47 -1.14
N ASN A 465 -0.68 3.36 -1.55
CA ASN A 465 -1.62 4.49 -1.62
C ASN A 465 -1.81 5.23 -0.29
N SER A 466 -1.42 4.63 0.84
CA SER A 466 -1.56 5.22 2.17
C SER A 466 -0.46 6.25 2.47
N ASN A 467 0.81 5.98 2.17
CA ASN A 467 1.96 6.79 2.62
C ASN A 467 2.96 7.12 1.50
N SER A 468 2.65 6.79 0.25
CA SER A 468 3.55 7.00 -0.90
C SER A 468 4.95 6.37 -0.71
N ARG A 469 5.11 5.43 0.24
CA ARG A 469 6.29 4.57 0.35
C ARG A 469 6.17 3.46 -0.69
N LEU A 470 7.29 2.95 -1.18
CA LEU A 470 7.25 1.73 -1.99
C LEU A 470 6.60 0.58 -1.19
N ALA A 471 5.96 -0.36 -1.88
CA ALA A 471 5.39 -1.56 -1.26
C ALA A 471 6.49 -2.56 -0.85
N VAL A 472 7.58 -2.59 -1.61
CA VAL A 472 8.78 -3.40 -1.35
C VAL A 472 10.03 -2.51 -1.44
N PRO A 473 11.07 -2.75 -0.62
CA PRO A 473 12.31 -2.02 -0.76
C PRO A 473 13.02 -2.47 -2.05
N THR A 474 13.23 -1.54 -2.98
CA THR A 474 13.97 -1.79 -4.22
C THR A 474 15.35 -1.13 -4.19
N VAL A 475 16.24 -1.56 -5.08
CA VAL A 475 17.56 -0.92 -5.25
C VAL A 475 17.40 0.57 -5.56
N ASP A 476 18.25 1.40 -4.94
CA ASP A 476 18.30 2.87 -5.08
C ASP A 476 18.49 3.26 -6.56
N PRO A 477 17.63 4.11 -7.12
CA PRO A 477 17.77 4.54 -8.50
C PRO A 477 19.06 5.33 -8.77
N ALA A 478 19.75 5.81 -7.73
CA ALA A 478 20.99 6.56 -7.87
C ALA A 478 22.21 5.71 -8.28
N TRP A 479 22.12 4.37 -8.20
CA TRP A 479 23.15 3.49 -8.76
C TRP A 479 23.29 3.71 -10.27
N ARG A 480 24.52 3.58 -10.78
CA ARG A 480 24.88 3.87 -12.17
C ARG A 480 25.43 2.67 -12.91
#